data_AF-G9D4V8-F1
#
_entry.id   AF-G9D4V8-F1
#
_cell.length_a   1.000
_cell.length_b   1.000
_cell.length_c   1.000
_cell.angle_alpha   90.00
_cell.angle_beta   90.00
_cell.angle_gamma   90.00
#
_symmetry.space_group_name_H-M   'P 1'
#
loop_
_entity.id
_entity.type
_entity.pdbx_description
1 polymer ?
#
loop_
_entity_poly.entity_id
_entity_poly.type
_entity_poly.pdbx_seq_one_letter_code
_entity_poly.pdbx_strand_id
1 'polypeptide(L)'
;WRNRVLKVAKEMSEISFAISDKDDFMHELNDYGIDFAKGDKPVVAGKDIDGNKFVMGQEFSIENLLAFAKDLVDGKLEPFIKSQPIPSEAGPVKVAVGKNFKELVTDSGRDALIEFYATWCGHCQKLVPVCDELAEKMKAEEVDIIKLVATANDWLKYSYDVSGFPTIYWKPMDSSKKPVRYNGGRAIEDFIKYVSENASDKLKGYDR
;
A
#
# COMPACT_ATOMS: atom_id res chain seq x y z
N TRP A 1 5.30 16.65 -28.57
CA TRP A 1 5.18 16.96 -27.13
C TRP A 1 6.38 17.73 -26.56
N ARG A 2 7.63 17.37 -26.90
CA ARG A 2 8.87 18.00 -26.44
C ARG A 2 8.87 19.53 -26.34
N ASN A 3 8.53 20.25 -27.42
CA ASN A 3 8.55 21.72 -27.41
C ASN A 3 7.54 22.35 -26.43
N ARG A 4 6.45 21.65 -26.10
CA ARG A 4 5.46 22.13 -25.11
C ARG A 4 5.99 21.95 -23.69
N VAL A 5 6.61 20.81 -23.40
CA VAL A 5 7.29 20.57 -22.11
C VAL A 5 8.44 21.56 -21.91
N LEU A 6 9.25 21.83 -22.95
CA LEU A 6 10.34 22.80 -22.90
C LEU A 6 9.88 24.24 -22.58
N LYS A 7 8.65 24.61 -22.93
CA LYS A 7 8.12 25.94 -22.54
C LYS A 7 7.91 26.01 -21.03
N VAL A 8 7.26 25.00 -20.45
CA VAL A 8 7.05 24.93 -18.99
C VAL A 8 8.38 24.82 -18.25
N ALA A 9 9.31 24.00 -18.74
CA ALA A 9 10.63 23.84 -18.13
C ALA A 9 11.46 25.13 -18.07
N LYS A 10 11.24 26.07 -19.00
CA LYS A 10 11.89 27.40 -18.94
C LYS A 10 11.31 28.30 -17.86
N GLU A 11 10.05 28.10 -17.50
CA GLU A 11 9.36 28.86 -16.44
C GLU A 11 9.59 28.24 -15.06
N MET A 12 9.81 26.93 -14.99
CA MET A 12 9.97 26.16 -13.75
C MET A 12 11.42 25.66 -13.59
N SER A 13 12.37 26.57 -13.32
CA SER A 13 13.79 26.21 -13.15
C SER A 13 14.10 25.36 -11.92
N GLU A 14 13.17 25.28 -10.98
CA GLU A 14 13.31 24.52 -9.72
C GLU A 14 13.08 23.00 -9.90
N ILE A 15 12.52 22.58 -11.04
CA ILE A 15 12.19 21.18 -11.31
C ILE A 15 12.92 20.70 -12.57
N SER A 16 13.38 19.46 -12.55
CA SER A 16 13.90 18.79 -13.73
C SER A 16 12.78 18.09 -14.51
N PHE A 17 12.76 18.26 -15.83
CA PHE A 17 11.81 17.61 -16.72
C PHE A 17 12.51 16.57 -17.59
N ALA A 18 11.93 15.38 -17.69
CA ALA A 18 12.35 14.33 -18.60
C ALA A 18 11.17 13.89 -19.48
N ILE A 19 11.48 13.37 -20.66
CA ILE A 19 10.49 12.78 -21.57
C ILE A 19 11.05 11.42 -21.98
N SER A 20 10.25 10.39 -21.75
CA SER A 20 10.54 9.01 -22.12
C SER A 20 9.47 8.48 -23.07
N ASP A 21 9.81 7.39 -23.75
CA ASP A 21 8.82 6.59 -24.47
C ASP A 21 8.01 5.75 -23.47
N LYS A 22 6.68 5.70 -23.65
CA LYS A 22 5.79 5.03 -22.70
C LYS A 22 5.91 3.50 -22.75
N ASP A 23 6.27 2.96 -23.91
CA ASP A 23 6.34 1.51 -24.13
C ASP A 23 7.67 0.97 -23.59
N ASP A 24 8.77 1.72 -23.77
CA ASP A 24 10.08 1.37 -23.21
C ASP A 24 10.12 1.46 -21.66
N PHE A 25 9.38 2.41 -21.08
CA PHE A 25 9.41 2.72 -19.64
C PHE A 25 8.11 2.34 -18.91
N MET A 26 7.35 1.37 -19.43
CA MET A 26 6.07 0.95 -18.85
C MET A 26 6.19 0.52 -17.37
N HIS A 27 7.27 -0.15 -17.01
CA HIS A 27 7.51 -0.60 -15.63
C HIS A 27 7.62 0.58 -14.64
N GLU A 28 8.18 1.72 -15.06
CA GLU A 28 8.20 2.94 -14.26
C GLU A 28 6.81 3.57 -14.15
N LEU A 29 6.00 3.50 -15.22
CA LEU A 29 4.63 4.01 -15.21
C LEU A 29 3.71 3.21 -14.26
N ASN A 30 3.86 1.89 -14.19
CA ASN A 30 3.14 1.04 -13.23
C ASN A 30 3.40 1.45 -11.78
N ASP A 31 4.57 2.03 -11.52
CA ASP A 31 5.00 2.52 -10.23
C ASP A 31 4.23 3.79 -9.79
N TYR A 32 3.63 4.50 -10.76
CA TYR A 32 2.69 5.60 -10.59
C TYR A 32 1.23 5.16 -10.81
N GLY A 33 0.96 3.84 -10.83
CA GLY A 33 -0.38 3.29 -11.09
C GLY A 33 -0.91 3.51 -12.50
N ILE A 34 -0.03 3.82 -13.45
CA ILE A 34 -0.39 4.00 -14.85
C ILE A 34 -0.10 2.67 -15.56
N ASP A 35 -1.09 1.77 -15.56
CA ASP A 35 -0.93 0.45 -16.18
C ASP A 35 -1.00 0.48 -17.71
N PHE A 36 -1.73 1.46 -18.24
CA PHE A 36 -1.86 1.69 -19.67
C PHE A 36 -2.03 3.18 -19.94
N ALA A 37 -1.01 3.80 -20.54
CA ALA A 37 -1.12 5.16 -21.08
C ALA A 37 -1.91 5.13 -22.40
N LYS A 38 -3.25 5.22 -22.27
CA LYS A 38 -4.18 5.21 -23.41
C LYS A 38 -4.04 6.48 -24.24
N GLY A 39 -3.86 6.31 -25.55
CA GLY A 39 -3.81 7.40 -26.53
C GLY A 39 -2.41 7.98 -26.78
N ASP A 40 -2.38 9.07 -27.56
CA ASP A 40 -1.16 9.69 -28.08
C ASP A 40 -0.68 10.89 -27.24
N LYS A 41 -1.50 11.30 -26.25
CA LYS A 41 -1.16 12.40 -25.35
C LYS A 41 -0.26 11.90 -24.22
N PRO A 42 0.73 12.71 -23.79
CA PRO A 42 1.59 12.34 -22.68
C PRO A 42 0.79 12.15 -21.39
N VAL A 43 1.18 11.15 -20.60
CA VAL A 43 0.86 11.10 -19.17
C VAL A 43 1.96 11.83 -18.40
N VAL A 44 1.60 12.48 -17.29
CA VAL A 44 2.54 13.26 -16.49
C VAL A 44 2.53 12.73 -15.06
N ALA A 45 3.73 12.40 -14.57
CA ALA A 45 3.98 12.06 -13.19
C ALA A 45 5.28 12.73 -12.73
N GLY A 46 5.42 12.92 -11.43
CA GLY A 46 6.57 13.56 -10.81
C GLY A 46 6.89 12.95 -9.46
N LYS A 47 8.08 13.26 -8.96
CA LYS A 47 8.51 12.96 -7.59
C LYS A 47 9.03 14.22 -6.94
N ASP A 48 8.80 14.37 -5.64
CA ASP A 48 9.50 15.38 -4.85
C ASP A 48 10.88 14.87 -4.38
N ILE A 49 11.58 15.70 -3.60
CA ILE A 49 12.92 15.39 -3.07
C ILE A 49 12.90 14.22 -2.06
N ASP A 50 11.76 13.99 -1.40
CA ASP A 50 11.55 12.91 -0.45
C ASP A 50 11.15 11.59 -1.15
N GLY A 51 10.96 11.63 -2.48
CA GLY A 51 10.59 10.50 -3.30
C GLY A 51 9.09 10.19 -3.31
N ASN A 52 8.24 11.06 -2.74
CA ASN A 52 6.80 10.94 -2.85
C ASN A 52 6.41 11.09 -4.32
N LYS A 53 5.50 10.24 -4.78
CA LYS A 53 5.07 10.18 -6.17
C LYS A 53 3.84 11.06 -6.36
N PHE A 54 3.71 11.71 -7.50
CA PHE A 54 2.55 12.54 -7.84
C PHE A 54 2.15 12.27 -9.28
N VAL A 55 0.85 12.25 -9.56
CA VAL A 55 0.31 11.95 -10.89
C VAL A 55 -0.68 13.02 -11.29
N MET A 56 -0.49 13.60 -12.47
CA MET A 56 -1.41 14.58 -13.02
C MET A 56 -2.65 13.87 -13.55
N GLY A 57 -3.78 14.02 -12.87
CA GLY A 57 -5.05 13.42 -13.31
C GLY A 57 -5.70 14.12 -14.53
N GLN A 58 -5.28 15.35 -14.81
CA GLN A 58 -5.78 16.12 -15.96
C GLN A 58 -5.08 15.69 -17.25
N GLU A 59 -5.76 15.89 -18.38
CA GLU A 59 -5.16 15.64 -19.69
C GLU A 59 -4.01 16.61 -19.97
N PHE A 60 -2.99 16.17 -20.70
CA PHE A 60 -1.83 16.99 -21.01
C PHE A 60 -2.18 18.27 -21.81
N SER A 61 -1.84 19.42 -21.21
CA SER A 61 -1.77 20.73 -21.84
C SER A 61 -0.58 21.51 -21.24
N ILE A 62 -0.18 22.62 -21.86
CA ILE A 62 0.87 23.49 -21.28
C ILE A 62 0.40 24.06 -19.94
N GLU A 63 -0.87 24.49 -19.88
CA GLU A 63 -1.49 25.08 -18.70
C GLU A 63 -1.57 24.07 -17.55
N ASN A 64 -2.04 22.85 -17.82
CA ASN A 64 -2.16 21.80 -16.81
C ASN A 64 -0.78 21.34 -16.32
N LEU A 65 0.20 21.19 -17.23
CA LEU A 65 1.58 20.85 -16.84
C LEU A 65 2.21 21.94 -15.98
N LEU A 66 2.01 23.22 -16.32
CA LEU A 66 2.52 24.34 -15.55
C LEU A 66 1.86 24.42 -14.17
N ALA A 67 0.54 24.24 -14.09
CA ALA A 67 -0.18 24.21 -12.83
C ALA A 67 0.30 23.05 -11.94
N PHE A 68 0.38 21.84 -12.50
CA PHE A 68 0.89 20.66 -11.79
C PHE A 68 2.33 20.87 -11.29
N ALA A 69 3.22 21.43 -12.11
CA ALA A 69 4.59 21.72 -11.72
C ALA A 69 4.66 22.74 -10.56
N LYS A 70 3.84 23.81 -10.62
CA LYS A 70 3.75 24.81 -9.54
C LYS A 70 3.22 24.20 -8.25
N ASP A 71 2.11 23.45 -8.33
CA ASP A 71 1.53 22.81 -7.15
C ASP A 71 2.46 21.75 -6.54
N LEU A 72 3.28 21.09 -7.36
CA LEU A 72 4.31 20.17 -6.89
C LEU A 72 5.39 20.91 -6.08
N VAL A 73 5.92 22.02 -6.60
CA VAL A 73 6.94 22.85 -5.89
C VAL A 73 6.35 23.49 -4.64
N ASP A 74 5.12 23.98 -4.71
CA ASP A 74 4.43 24.61 -3.60
C ASP A 74 3.95 23.60 -2.52
N GLY A 75 4.12 22.29 -2.75
CA GLY A 75 3.70 21.24 -1.82
C GLY A 75 2.18 21.12 -1.66
N LYS A 76 1.41 21.52 -2.68
CA LYS A 76 -0.06 21.52 -2.68
C LYS A 76 -0.68 20.23 -3.19
N LEU A 77 0.11 19.36 -3.81
CA LEU A 77 -0.37 18.09 -4.34
C LEU A 77 -0.43 17.03 -3.24
N GLU A 78 -1.46 16.18 -3.32
CA GLU A 78 -1.53 14.97 -2.51
C GLU A 78 -0.66 13.86 -3.16
N PRO A 79 0.21 13.19 -2.39
CA PRO A 79 0.98 12.07 -2.90
C PRO A 79 0.09 10.97 -3.48
N PHE A 80 0.49 10.47 -4.65
CA PHE A 80 -0.06 9.28 -5.25
C PHE A 80 0.28 8.05 -4.39
N ILE A 81 -0.77 7.31 -4.02
CA ILE A 81 -0.67 6.03 -3.32
C ILE A 81 -1.13 4.94 -4.28
N LYS A 82 -0.24 4.00 -4.63
CA LYS A 82 -0.61 2.83 -5.42
C LYS A 82 -1.61 2.00 -4.63
N SER A 83 -2.77 1.74 -5.20
CA SER A 83 -3.83 1.02 -4.51
C SER A 83 -4.74 0.32 -5.50
N GLN A 84 -5.04 -0.94 -5.23
CA GLN A 84 -6.18 -1.62 -5.81
C GLN A 84 -7.49 -0.96 -5.34
N PRO A 85 -8.62 -1.22 -6.02
CA PRO A 85 -9.93 -0.83 -5.54
C PRO A 85 -10.19 -1.40 -4.14
N ILE A 86 -10.81 -0.61 -3.27
CA ILE A 86 -11.27 -1.11 -1.97
C ILE A 86 -12.34 -2.18 -2.26
N PRO A 87 -12.18 -3.41 -1.74
CA PRO A 87 -13.14 -4.49 -1.99
C PRO A 87 -14.54 -4.13 -1.48
N SER A 88 -15.57 -4.48 -2.27
CA SER A 88 -16.97 -4.24 -1.93
C SER A 88 -17.56 -5.31 -1.00
N GLU A 89 -16.92 -6.47 -0.90
CA GLU A 89 -17.38 -7.60 -0.09
C GLU A 89 -16.47 -7.82 1.12
N ALA A 90 -17.09 -8.07 2.27
CA ALA A 90 -16.39 -8.41 3.51
C ALA A 90 -16.25 -9.93 3.61
N GLY A 91 -15.00 -10.41 3.64
CA GLY A 91 -14.65 -11.77 4.05
C GLY A 91 -14.24 -11.82 5.52
N PRO A 92 -13.97 -13.02 6.07
CA PRO A 92 -13.45 -13.15 7.43
C PRO A 92 -12.10 -12.46 7.59
N VAL A 93 -11.20 -12.63 6.62
CA VAL A 93 -9.95 -11.86 6.53
C VAL A 93 -10.24 -10.52 5.87
N LYS A 94 -9.95 -9.42 6.57
CA LYS A 94 -10.07 -8.07 6.04
C LYS A 94 -9.01 -7.82 4.96
N VAL A 95 -9.37 -7.06 3.92
CA VAL A 95 -8.46 -6.79 2.81
C VAL A 95 -8.00 -5.33 2.86
N ALA A 96 -6.72 -5.13 3.11
CA ALA A 96 -6.09 -3.82 3.03
C ALA A 96 -5.57 -3.57 1.61
N VAL A 97 -5.80 -2.35 1.14
CA VAL A 97 -5.27 -1.74 -0.07
C VAL A 97 -4.64 -0.40 0.29
N GLY A 98 -3.84 0.19 -0.60
CA GLY A 98 -3.09 1.41 -0.26
C GLY A 98 -3.97 2.55 0.27
N LYS A 99 -5.18 2.71 -0.29
CA LYS A 99 -6.11 3.78 0.08
C LYS A 99 -6.81 3.59 1.44
N ASN A 100 -6.96 2.36 1.93
CA ASN A 100 -7.61 2.10 3.22
C ASN A 100 -6.65 1.59 4.30
N PHE A 101 -5.37 1.39 3.98
CA PHE A 101 -4.39 0.79 4.90
C PHE A 101 -4.31 1.53 6.23
N LYS A 102 -4.25 2.87 6.21
CA LYS A 102 -4.16 3.67 7.44
C LYS A 102 -5.37 3.46 8.34
N GLU A 103 -6.58 3.57 7.79
CA GLU A 103 -7.83 3.39 8.53
C GLU A 103 -7.97 1.95 9.05
N LEU A 104 -7.72 0.96 8.18
CA LEU A 104 -7.97 -0.45 8.47
C LEU A 104 -6.91 -1.08 9.39
N VAL A 105 -5.69 -0.55 9.37
CA VAL A 105 -4.55 -1.14 10.09
C VAL A 105 -4.06 -0.22 11.21
N THR A 106 -3.67 1.00 10.88
CA THR A 106 -3.02 1.92 11.83
C THR A 106 -4.04 2.46 12.85
N ASP A 107 -5.16 2.97 12.35
CA ASP A 107 -6.14 3.73 13.13
C ASP A 107 -7.33 2.88 13.59
N SER A 108 -7.30 1.57 13.33
CA SER A 108 -8.41 0.64 13.59
C SER A 108 -8.84 0.54 15.05
N GLY A 109 -7.99 0.99 15.99
CA GLY A 109 -8.21 0.81 17.42
C GLY A 109 -8.27 -0.65 17.85
N ARG A 110 -7.70 -1.57 17.04
CA ARG A 110 -7.68 -3.02 17.28
C ARG A 110 -6.27 -3.57 17.11
N ASP A 111 -6.01 -4.71 17.76
CA ASP A 111 -4.85 -5.52 17.44
C ASP A 111 -5.03 -6.09 16.03
N ALA A 112 -3.95 -6.27 15.28
CA ALA A 112 -4.03 -6.83 13.94
C ALA A 112 -2.86 -7.76 13.62
N LEU A 113 -3.18 -8.93 13.05
CA LEU A 113 -2.22 -9.77 12.34
C LEU A 113 -2.34 -9.50 10.84
N ILE A 114 -1.26 -9.02 10.24
CA ILE A 114 -1.23 -8.52 8.86
C ILE A 114 -0.33 -9.41 8.01
N GLU A 115 -0.89 -10.04 6.98
CA GLU A 115 -0.17 -10.77 5.96
C GLU A 115 0.11 -9.88 4.74
N PHE A 116 1.39 -9.62 4.48
CA PHE A 116 1.86 -9.06 3.21
C PHE A 116 2.22 -10.20 2.26
N TYR A 117 1.54 -10.28 1.12
CA TYR A 117 1.69 -11.38 0.17
C TYR A 117 1.78 -10.93 -1.29
N ALA A 118 2.10 -11.89 -2.16
CA ALA A 118 2.05 -11.75 -3.61
C ALA A 118 1.17 -12.86 -4.20
N THR A 119 0.46 -12.56 -5.29
CA THR A 119 -0.52 -13.49 -5.90
C THR A 119 0.11 -14.74 -6.52
N TRP A 120 1.37 -14.65 -6.94
CA TRP A 120 2.17 -15.75 -7.51
C TRP A 120 2.91 -16.59 -6.45
N CYS A 121 2.82 -16.23 -5.18
CA CYS A 121 3.55 -16.90 -4.10
C CYS A 121 2.82 -18.17 -3.62
N GLY A 122 3.37 -19.35 -3.93
CA GLY A 122 2.79 -20.63 -3.53
C GLY A 122 2.71 -20.85 -2.01
N HIS A 123 3.65 -20.31 -1.23
CA HIS A 123 3.58 -20.36 0.24
C HIS A 123 2.42 -19.52 0.80
N CYS A 124 2.11 -18.40 0.15
CA CYS A 124 1.03 -17.51 0.54
C CYS A 124 -0.33 -18.17 0.23
N GLN A 125 -0.45 -18.83 -0.92
CA GLN A 125 -1.66 -19.59 -1.27
C GLN A 125 -1.98 -20.71 -0.26
N LYS A 126 -0.95 -21.38 0.29
CA LYS A 126 -1.12 -22.38 1.36
C LYS A 126 -1.58 -21.77 2.68
N LEU A 127 -1.31 -20.48 2.91
CA LEU A 127 -1.65 -19.79 4.16
C LEU A 127 -3.11 -19.29 4.18
N VAL A 128 -3.72 -19.06 3.01
CA VAL A 128 -5.10 -18.59 2.87
C VAL A 128 -6.10 -19.34 3.77
N PRO A 129 -6.23 -20.68 3.71
CA PRO A 129 -7.21 -21.38 4.56
C PRO A 129 -6.92 -21.25 6.05
N VAL A 130 -5.64 -21.13 6.45
CA VAL A 130 -5.24 -20.95 7.85
C VAL A 130 -5.61 -19.55 8.35
N CYS A 131 -5.38 -18.52 7.53
CA CYS A 131 -5.78 -17.15 7.86
C CYS A 131 -7.31 -17.00 7.90
N ASP A 132 -8.04 -17.64 7.00
CA ASP A 132 -9.50 -17.64 7.02
C ASP A 132 -10.04 -18.31 8.29
N GLU A 133 -9.50 -19.47 8.68
CA GLU A 133 -9.87 -20.14 9.93
C GLU A 133 -9.52 -19.29 11.16
N LEU A 134 -8.33 -18.70 11.20
CA LEU A 134 -7.92 -17.81 12.29
C LEU A 134 -8.86 -16.61 12.42
N ALA A 135 -9.22 -16.00 11.28
CA ALA A 135 -10.12 -14.87 11.26
C ALA A 135 -11.50 -15.23 11.79
N GLU A 136 -12.05 -16.39 11.40
CA GLU A 136 -13.29 -16.92 11.97
C GLU A 136 -13.21 -17.09 13.49
N LYS A 137 -12.10 -17.66 14.00
CA LYS A 137 -11.88 -17.85 15.43
C LYS A 137 -11.76 -16.54 16.21
N MET A 138 -11.23 -15.48 15.59
CA MET A 138 -11.01 -14.17 16.22
C MET A 138 -12.19 -13.20 16.06
N LYS A 139 -13.28 -13.58 15.37
CA LYS A 139 -14.44 -12.70 15.11
C LYS A 139 -15.06 -12.06 16.35
N ALA A 140 -15.00 -12.71 17.51
CA ALA A 140 -15.56 -12.23 18.77
C ALA A 140 -14.57 -11.47 19.65
N GLU A 141 -13.32 -11.32 19.18
CA GLU A 141 -12.20 -10.69 19.87
C GLU A 141 -11.86 -9.33 19.26
N GLU A 142 -11.06 -8.53 19.97
CA GLU A 142 -10.54 -7.24 19.48
C GLU A 142 -9.27 -7.40 18.60
N VAL A 143 -9.26 -8.46 17.78
CA VAL A 143 -8.15 -8.82 16.88
C VAL A 143 -8.66 -8.92 15.45
N ASP A 144 -7.98 -8.23 14.54
CA ASP A 144 -8.25 -8.31 13.10
C ASP A 144 -7.19 -9.16 12.38
N ILE A 145 -7.65 -10.02 11.47
CA ILE A 145 -6.78 -10.70 10.52
C ILE A 145 -6.90 -9.97 9.19
N ILE A 146 -5.77 -9.47 8.68
CA ILE A 146 -5.71 -8.56 7.54
C ILE A 146 -4.74 -9.11 6.51
N LYS A 147 -5.06 -9.00 5.22
CA LYS A 147 -4.15 -9.32 4.12
C LYS A 147 -3.98 -8.14 3.16
N LEU A 148 -2.78 -7.99 2.59
CA LEU A 148 -2.44 -6.96 1.60
C LEU A 148 -1.58 -7.54 0.47
N VAL A 149 -1.97 -7.29 -0.78
CA VAL A 149 -1.15 -7.62 -1.96
C VAL A 149 -0.05 -6.58 -2.09
N ALA A 150 1.15 -6.89 -1.59
CA ALA A 150 2.26 -5.94 -1.50
C ALA A 150 2.86 -5.58 -2.87
N THR A 151 2.59 -6.36 -3.91
CA THR A 151 3.04 -6.05 -5.28
C THR A 151 2.11 -5.06 -6.01
N ALA A 152 0.89 -4.87 -5.50
CA ALA A 152 -0.15 -4.06 -6.14
C ALA A 152 -0.63 -2.86 -5.30
N ASN A 153 -0.12 -2.71 -4.08
CA ASN A 153 -0.53 -1.65 -3.15
C ASN A 153 0.69 -1.08 -2.46
N ASP A 154 0.69 0.23 -2.20
CA ASP A 154 1.57 0.87 -1.24
C ASP A 154 1.04 0.67 0.18
N TRP A 155 1.95 0.73 1.15
CA TRP A 155 1.67 0.67 2.58
C TRP A 155 2.67 1.58 3.32
N LEU A 156 2.56 1.66 4.65
CA LEU A 156 3.53 2.40 5.48
C LEU A 156 4.89 1.67 5.53
N LYS A 157 5.68 1.76 4.45
CA LYS A 157 6.96 1.03 4.28
C LYS A 157 7.96 1.27 5.41
N TYR A 158 7.95 2.45 6.03
CA TYR A 158 8.79 2.77 7.19
C TYR A 158 8.44 1.95 8.46
N SER A 159 7.21 1.46 8.57
CA SER A 159 6.73 0.67 9.71
C SER A 159 6.78 -0.84 9.44
N TYR A 160 6.76 -1.25 8.17
CA TYR A 160 6.71 -2.64 7.74
C TYR A 160 7.75 -2.90 6.66
N ASP A 161 8.86 -3.50 7.07
CA ASP A 161 9.89 -3.98 6.15
C ASP A 161 9.41 -5.30 5.51
N VAL A 162 9.13 -5.28 4.21
CA VAL A 162 8.62 -6.43 3.46
C VAL A 162 9.56 -6.69 2.30
N SER A 163 10.48 -7.64 2.49
CA SER A 163 11.50 -8.04 1.52
C SER A 163 11.24 -9.40 0.88
N GLY A 164 10.19 -10.11 1.32
CA GLY A 164 9.81 -11.42 0.79
C GLY A 164 8.37 -11.80 1.18
N PHE A 165 7.88 -12.92 0.66
CA PHE A 165 6.48 -13.33 0.83
C PHE A 165 6.33 -14.79 1.30
N PRO A 166 5.34 -15.07 2.18
CA PRO A 166 4.58 -14.08 2.94
C PRO A 166 5.45 -13.47 4.05
N THR A 167 5.22 -12.19 4.33
CA THR A 167 5.75 -11.51 5.51
C THR A 167 4.57 -11.16 6.42
N ILE A 168 4.66 -11.53 7.69
CA ILE A 168 3.56 -11.36 8.64
C ILE A 168 4.01 -10.41 9.75
N TYR A 169 3.13 -9.49 10.12
CA TYR A 169 3.35 -8.56 11.21
C TYR A 169 2.20 -8.59 12.21
N TRP A 170 2.54 -8.42 13.47
CA TRP A 170 1.61 -8.08 14.53
C TRP A 170 1.64 -6.58 14.77
N LYS A 171 0.49 -5.93 14.67
CA LYS A 171 0.29 -4.53 15.04
C LYS A 171 -0.54 -4.50 16.33
N PRO A 172 0.03 -4.01 17.44
CA PRO A 172 -0.75 -3.81 18.66
C PRO A 172 -1.82 -2.72 18.50
N MET A 173 -2.90 -2.83 19.24
CA MET A 173 -3.96 -1.81 19.38
C MET A 173 -3.38 -0.47 19.84
N ASP A 174 -2.44 -0.51 20.79
CA ASP A 174 -1.70 0.65 21.27
C ASP A 174 -0.79 1.20 20.16
N SER A 175 -1.22 2.32 19.56
CA SER A 175 -0.52 2.98 18.46
C SER A 175 0.86 3.54 18.83
N SER A 176 1.21 3.61 20.13
CA SER A 176 2.57 3.98 20.56
C SER A 176 3.58 2.83 20.35
N LYS A 177 3.09 1.59 20.24
CA LYS A 177 3.93 0.41 19.99
C LYS A 177 4.12 0.21 18.49
N LYS A 178 5.35 -0.10 18.11
CA LYS A 178 5.69 -0.42 16.72
C LYS A 178 5.16 -1.81 16.35
N PRO A 179 4.77 -2.04 15.08
CA PRO A 179 4.49 -3.37 14.58
C PRO A 179 5.70 -4.30 14.76
N VAL A 180 5.44 -5.54 15.14
CA VAL A 180 6.45 -6.58 15.39
C VAL A 180 6.34 -7.63 14.31
N ARG A 181 7.47 -8.02 13.70
CA ARG A 181 7.47 -9.09 12.69
C ARG A 181 7.17 -10.42 13.37
N TYR A 182 6.23 -11.18 12.80
CA TYR A 182 5.95 -12.54 13.18
C TYR A 182 6.88 -13.51 12.44
N ASN A 183 7.64 -14.32 13.20
CA ASN A 183 8.58 -15.30 12.66
C ASN A 183 8.28 -16.74 13.16
N GLY A 184 7.08 -16.97 13.72
CA GLY A 184 6.66 -18.28 14.21
C GLY A 184 6.26 -19.26 13.10
N GLY A 185 5.71 -20.40 13.52
CA GLY A 185 5.15 -21.39 12.61
C GLY A 185 3.92 -20.86 11.85
N ARG A 186 3.39 -21.63 10.91
CA ARG A 186 2.26 -21.20 10.07
C ARG A 186 1.08 -22.15 10.15
N ALA A 187 1.07 -23.01 11.16
CA ALA A 187 -0.11 -23.79 11.51
C ALA A 187 -1.10 -22.93 12.29
N ILE A 188 -2.36 -23.34 12.33
CA ILE A 188 -3.42 -22.59 13.03
C ILE A 188 -3.10 -22.45 14.52
N GLU A 189 -2.53 -23.49 15.13
CA GLU A 189 -2.16 -23.52 16.55
C GLU A 189 -1.05 -22.50 16.86
N ASP A 190 -0.09 -22.33 15.95
CA ASP A 190 1.01 -21.37 16.11
C ASP A 190 0.48 -19.92 16.13
N PHE A 191 -0.50 -19.62 15.29
CA PHE A 191 -1.13 -18.31 15.27
C PHE A 191 -2.01 -18.08 16.50
N ILE A 192 -2.86 -19.05 16.87
CA ILE A 192 -3.71 -18.93 18.06
C ILE A 192 -2.86 -18.66 19.29
N LYS A 193 -1.78 -19.43 19.47
CA LYS A 193 -0.83 -19.24 20.56
C LYS A 193 -0.21 -17.85 20.54
N TYR A 194 0.28 -17.41 19.38
CA TYR A 194 0.90 -16.10 19.28
C TYR A 194 -0.09 -14.96 19.58
N VAL A 195 -1.32 -15.06 19.06
CA VAL A 195 -2.37 -14.07 19.31
C VAL A 195 -2.76 -14.07 20.78
N SER A 196 -2.89 -15.23 21.45
CA SER A 196 -3.22 -15.27 22.89
C SER A 196 -2.14 -14.63 23.76
N GLU A 197 -0.87 -14.86 23.43
CA GLU A 197 0.30 -14.29 24.13
C GLU A 197 0.45 -12.77 23.92
N ASN A 198 0.05 -12.24 22.75
CA ASN A 198 0.36 -10.86 22.34
C ASN A 198 -0.86 -9.93 22.26
N ALA A 199 -2.08 -10.46 22.33
CA ALA A 199 -3.30 -9.66 22.36
C ALA A 199 -3.29 -8.71 23.56
N SER A 200 -3.61 -7.45 23.27
CA SER A 200 -3.68 -6.36 24.24
C SER A 200 -4.74 -6.70 25.30
N ASP A 201 -5.89 -7.19 24.85
CA ASP A 201 -6.95 -7.72 25.71
C ASP A 201 -6.85 -9.24 25.88
N LYS A 202 -7.41 -9.75 26.99
CA LYS A 202 -7.51 -11.19 27.19
C LYS A 202 -8.56 -11.76 26.22
N LEU A 203 -8.16 -12.71 25.39
CA LEU A 203 -9.06 -13.40 24.47
C LEU A 203 -10.13 -14.19 25.23
N LYS A 204 -11.36 -14.20 24.71
CA LYS A 204 -12.45 -15.02 25.27
C LYS A 204 -12.33 -16.44 24.72
N GLY A 205 -12.14 -17.41 25.59
CA GLY A 205 -12.08 -18.84 25.21
C GLY A 205 -10.70 -19.35 24.78
N TYR A 206 -9.65 -18.53 24.91
CA TYR A 206 -8.27 -18.95 24.71
C TYR A 206 -7.44 -18.59 25.95
N ASP A 207 -6.75 -19.57 26.51
CA ASP A 207 -5.85 -19.35 27.64
C ASP A 207 -4.52 -18.74 27.17
N ARG A 208 -3.91 -17.93 28.03
CA ARG A 208 -2.58 -17.33 27.82
C ARG A 208 -1.47 -18.29 28.20
#